data_AF-A0A661AL71-F1
#
_entry.id   AF-A0A661AL71-F1
#
_cell.length_a   1.000
_cell.length_b   1.000
_cell.length_c   1.000
_cell.angle_alpha   90.00
_cell.angle_beta   90.00
_cell.angle_gamma   90.00
#
_symmetry.space_group_name_H-M   'P 1'
#
loop_
_entity.id
_entity.type
_entity.pdbx_description
1 polymer ?
#
loop_
_entity_poly.entity_id
_entity_poly.type
_entity_poly.pdbx_seq_one_letter_code
_entity_poly.pdbx_strand_id
1 'polypeptide(L)' 'MIEKLLDACRFVVKERKCEDVEINILEYEYRAVRFGGNRITQNMLMREAKVNVTAHAGKRKGTASADGISRDT' A
#
# COMPACT_ATOMS: atom_id res chain seq x y z
N MET A 1 -7.73 7.43 6.14
CA MET A 1 -7.03 6.54 5.17
C MET A 1 -6.17 5.53 5.90
N ILE A 2 -5.21 5.95 6.74
CA ILE A 2 -4.43 5.03 7.57
C ILE A 2 -5.31 4.15 8.48
N GLU A 3 -6.39 4.70 9.04
CA GLU A 3 -7.34 3.94 9.87
C GLU A 3 -8.08 2.86 9.08
N LYS A 4 -8.50 3.12 7.84
CA LYS A 4 -9.13 2.11 6.97
C LYS A 4 -8.16 0.98 6.64
N LEU A 5 -6.90 1.31 6.38
CA LEU A 5 -5.84 0.32 6.12
C LEU A 5 -5.52 -0.49 7.38
N LEU A 6 -5.44 0.16 8.54
CA LEU A 6 -5.26 -0.50 9.83
C LEU A 6 -6.44 -1.40 10.17
N ASP A 7 -7.68 -1.02 9.86
CA ASP A 7 -8.86 -1.84 10.08
C ASP A 7 -8.91 -3.06 9.16
N ALA A 8 -8.53 -2.91 7.88
CA ALA A 8 -8.35 -4.04 6.97
C ALA A 8 -7.28 -5.02 7.48
N CYS A 9 -6.18 -4.51 8.05
CA CYS A 9 -5.13 -5.34 8.63
C CYS A 9 -5.59 -6.02 9.94
N ARG A 10 -6.34 -5.31 10.80
CA ARG A 10 -6.92 -5.87 12.03
C ARG A 10 -7.86 -7.03 11.76
N PHE A 11 -8.65 -6.95 10.68
CA PHE A 11 -9.52 -8.04 10.25
C PHE A 11 -8.71 -9.31 9.93
N VAL A 12 -7.59 -9.18 9.20
CA VAL A 12 -6.72 -10.31 8.84
C VAL A 12 -6.03 -10.93 10.05
N VAL A 13 -5.57 -10.09 11.00
CA VAL A 13 -4.99 -10.55 12.27
C VAL A 13 -6.01 -11.33 13.10
N LYS A 14 -7.27 -10.88 13.13
CA LYS A 14 -8.34 -11.50 13.94
C LYS A 14 -8.80 -12.85 13.38
N GLU A 15 -8.76 -13.03 12.06
CA GLU A 15 -9.22 -14.24 11.37
C GLU A 15 -8.15 -15.34 11.25
N ARG A 16 -6.86 -15.04 11.48
CA ARG A 16 -5.77 -16.03 11.32
C ARG A 16 -4.95 -16.20 12.58
N LYS A 17 -4.54 -17.46 12.84
CA LYS A 17 -3.66 -17.91 13.92
C LYS A 17 -2.21 -17.41 13.74
N CYS A 18 -2.03 -16.12 13.48
CA CYS A 18 -0.74 -15.47 13.36
C CYS A 18 -0.29 -15.03 14.75
N GLU A 19 0.99 -15.24 15.06
CA GLU A 19 1.60 -14.85 16.34
C GLU A 19 1.97 -13.36 16.32
N ASP A 20 2.41 -12.87 15.14
CA ASP A 20 2.78 -11.48 14.92
C ASP A 20 2.47 -11.06 13.48
N VAL A 21 2.19 -9.76 13.29
CA VAL A 21 1.91 -9.16 11.99
C VAL A 21 2.61 -7.80 11.88
N GLU A 22 3.52 -7.69 10.92
CA GLU A 22 4.19 -6.45 10.55
C GLU A 22 3.43 -5.78 9.39
N ILE A 23 3.12 -4.49 9.54
CA ILE A 23 2.46 -3.69 8.50
C ILE A 23 3.40 -2.54 8.15
N ASN A 24 3.80 -2.48 6.87
CA ASN A 24 4.61 -1.40 6.34
C ASN A 24 3.80 -0.60 5.32
N ILE A 25 3.58 0.69 5.62
CA ILE A 25 2.83 1.61 4.78
C ILE A 25 3.81 2.66 4.27
N LEU A 26 3.95 2.74 2.94
CA LEU A 26 4.72 3.77 2.26
C LEU A 26 3.79 4.67 1.47
N GLU A 27 3.61 5.89 1.94
CA GLU A 27 2.88 6.94 1.23
C GLU A 27 3.86 7.81 0.44
N TYR A 28 3.56 8.07 -0.82
CA TYR A 28 4.39 8.94 -1.65
C TYR A 28 3.54 9.80 -2.58
N GLU A 29 4.00 11.05 -2.76
CA GLU A 29 3.45 12.01 -3.71
C GLU A 29 4.48 12.22 -4.81
N TYR A 30 4.06 12.08 -6.06
CA TYR A 30 4.95 12.27 -7.20
C TYR A 30 4.20 12.93 -8.37
N ARG A 31 4.94 13.64 -9.23
CA ARG A 31 4.37 14.26 -10.43
C ARG A 31 4.69 13.39 -11.65
N ALA A 32 3.68 12.84 -12.28
CA ALA A 32 3.80 12.08 -13.53
C ALA A 32 3.67 13.04 -14.72
N VAL A 33 4.78 13.29 -15.41
CA VAL A 33 4.83 14.15 -16.61
C VAL A 33 5.17 13.30 -17.83
N ARG A 34 4.38 13.40 -18.90
CA ARG A 34 4.67 12.77 -20.20
C ARG A 34 4.86 13.82 -21.28
N PHE A 35 5.79 13.55 -22.19
CA PHE A 35 6.09 14.37 -23.35
C PHE A 35 5.69 13.65 -24.63
N GLY A 36 5.14 14.39 -25.59
CA GLY A 36 4.98 13.99 -26.98
C GLY A 36 5.82 14.93 -27.84
N GLY A 37 7.01 14.50 -28.25
CA GLY A 37 8.01 15.40 -28.84
C GLY A 37 8.47 16.46 -27.83
N ASN A 38 8.40 17.74 -28.21
CA ASN A 38 8.79 18.87 -27.38
C ASN A 38 7.66 19.47 -26.53
N ARG A 39 6.49 18.83 -26.47
CA ARG A 39 5.33 19.30 -25.72
C ARG A 39 4.97 18.36 -24.57
N ILE A 40 4.56 18.91 -23.44
CA ILE A 40 3.97 18.15 -22.34
C ILE A 40 2.56 17.72 -22.76
N THR A 41 2.31 16.42 -22.80
CA THR A 41 1.01 15.83 -23.15
C THR A 41 0.21 15.40 -21.93
N GLN A 42 0.88 15.17 -20.79
CA GLN A 42 0.24 14.82 -19.53
C GLN A 42 1.06 15.38 -18.36
N ASN A 43 0.38 15.94 -17.37
CA ASN A 43 0.99 16.44 -16.14
C ASN A 43 0.03 16.22 -14.97
N MET A 44 0.24 15.15 -14.21
CA MET A 44 -0.63 14.75 -13.11
C MET A 44 0.14 14.72 -11.80
N LEU A 45 -0.47 15.25 -10.73
CA LEU A 45 -0.03 15.01 -9.37
C LEU A 45 -0.63 13.69 -8.90
N MET A 46 0.21 12.69 -8.66
CA MET A 46 -0.18 11.37 -8.19
C MET A 46 0.09 11.27 -6.69
N ARG A 47 -0.86 10.70 -5.97
CA ARG A 47 -0.77 10.38 -4.54
C ARG A 47 -1.14 8.93 -4.37
N GLU A 48 -0.16 8.12 -4.00
CA GLU A 48 -0.33 6.67 -3.91
C GLU A 48 0.20 6.18 -2.56
N ALA A 49 -0.34 5.04 -2.13
CA ALA A 49 0.20 4.28 -1.03
C ALA A 49 0.53 2.85 -1.48
N LYS A 50 1.65 2.33 -0.97
CA LYS A 50 2.00 0.91 -0.98
C LYS A 50 1.85 0.37 0.43
N VAL A 51 1.17 -0.77 0.55
CA VAL A 51 0.98 -1.46 1.83
C VAL A 51 1.52 -2.86 1.71
N ASN A 52 2.45 -3.21 2.58
CA ASN A 52 2.96 -4.57 2.73
C ASN A 52 2.54 -5.09 4.10
N VAL A 53 1.97 -6.30 4.13
CA VAL A 53 1.57 -7.00 5.35
C VAL A 53 2.36 -8.30 5.40
N THR A 54 3.14 -8.49 6.46
CA THR A 54 3.87 -9.73 6.73
C THR A 54 3.33 -10.36 7.99
N ALA A 55 2.85 -11.60 7.88
CA ALA A 55 2.36 -12.37 9.01
C ALA A 55 3.33 -13.49 9.38
N HIS A 56 3.53 -13.69 10.68
CA HIS A 56 4.40 -14.70 11.27
C HIS A 56 3.58 -15.75 12.03
N ALA A 57 3.93 -17.03 11.89
CA ALA A 57 3.35 -18.14 12.62
C ALA A 57 4.44 -19.19 12.92
N GLY A 58 5.08 -19.06 14.07
CA GLY A 58 6.29 -19.79 14.45
C GLY A 58 7.44 -19.48 13.48
N LYS A 59 7.97 -20.51 12.82
CA LYS A 59 9.05 -20.36 11.82
C LYS A 59 8.55 -20.00 10.42
N ARG A 60 7.23 -19.91 10.19
CA ARG A 60 6.65 -19.59 8.88
C ARG A 60 6.35 -18.11 8.80
N LYS A 61 6.63 -17.51 7.63
CA LYS A 61 6.21 -16.14 7.30
C LYS A 61 5.52 -16.11 5.95
N GLY A 62 4.52 -15.22 5.81
CA GLY A 62 3.86 -14.93 4.55
C GLY A 62 3.70 -13.43 4.38
N THR A 63 4.01 -12.91 3.19
CA THR A 63 3.90 -11.48 2.88
C THR A 63 2.91 -11.27 1.75
N ALA A 64 2.04 -10.28 1.91
CA ALA A 64 1.15 -9.78 0.87
C ALA A 64 1.38 -8.28 0.66
N SER A 65 1.28 -7.81 -0.57
CA SER A 65 1.49 -6.41 -0.93
C SER A 65 0.34 -5.90 -1.79
N ALA A 66 -0.07 -4.65 -1.53
CA ALA A 66 -0.99 -3.89 -2.37
C ALA A 66 -0.33 -2.57 -2.77
N ASP A 67 -0.41 -2.26 -4.06
CA ASP A 67 0.17 -1.06 -4.68
C ASP A 67 -0.94 -0.20 -5.31
N GLY A 68 -0.66 1.09 -5.52
CA GLY A 68 -1.57 1.99 -6.24
C GLY A 68 -2.85 2.32 -5.49
N ILE A 69 -2.84 2.27 -4.15
CA ILE A 69 -3.99 2.64 -3.33
C ILE A 69 -4.15 4.16 -3.42
N SER A 70 -5.23 4.60 -4.07
CA SER A 70 -5.57 6.01 -4.19
C SER A 70 -6.10 6.54 -2.88
N ARG A 71 -5.85 7.82 -2.61
CA ARG A 71 -6.35 8.51 -1.42
C ARG A 71 -7.88 8.64 -1.37
N ASP A 72 -8.53 8.52 -2.51
CA ASP A 72 -9.99 8.70 -2.66
C ASP A 72 -10.79 7.38 -2.50
N THR A 73 -10.11 6.25 -2.34
CA THR A 73 -10.69 4.93 -2.00
C THR A 73 -10.66 4.68 -0.48
#